data_AF-A0A3S4F206-F1
#
_entry.id   AF-A0A3S4F206-F1
#
_cell.length_a   1.000
_cell.length_b   1.000
_cell.length_c   1.000
_cell.angle_alpha   90.00
_cell.angle_beta   90.00
_cell.angle_gamma   90.00
#
_symmetry.space_group_name_H-M   'P 1'
#
loop_
_entity.id
_entity.type
_entity.pdbx_description
1 polymer ?
#
loop_
_entity_poly.entity_id
_entity_poly.type
_entity_poly.pdbx_seq_one_letter_code
_entity_poly.pdbx_strand_id
1 'polypeptide(L)'
;MVLERKLNANKQAMNTLGERLDQLERQLAHFDLESETIVSALAGIYVDVVSPLGPRIQVTGSPAILQNTQVQAKVRATLLAGIRAAVLWQQVGGSRLQLMFSRNRLFKQAQNIVAHC
;
A
#
# COMPACT_ATOMS: atom_id res chain seq x y z
N MET A 1 0.08 -11.10 -4.54
CA MET A 1 0.82 -10.35 -3.51
C MET A 1 2.24 -10.89 -3.42
N VAL A 2 3.17 -10.29 -4.16
CA VAL A 2 4.58 -10.74 -4.22
C VAL A 2 5.45 -9.84 -3.33
N LEU A 3 5.32 -8.52 -3.46
CA LEU A 3 6.06 -7.57 -2.63
C LEU A 3 5.71 -7.70 -1.15
N GLU A 4 4.43 -7.87 -0.81
CA GLU A 4 4.02 -8.09 0.59
C GLU A 4 4.69 -9.35 1.19
N ARG A 5 4.74 -10.47 0.46
CA ARG A 5 5.40 -11.69 0.97
C ARG A 5 6.89 -11.47 1.21
N LYS A 6 7.54 -10.65 0.37
CA LYS A 6 8.95 -10.29 0.57
C LYS A 6 9.14 -9.35 1.76
N LEU A 7 8.21 -8.41 1.96
CA LEU A 7 8.17 -7.54 3.13
C LEU A 7 7.97 -8.35 4.41
N ASN A 8 7.02 -9.29 4.42
CA ASN A 8 6.76 -10.17 5.57
C ASN A 8 7.94 -11.11 5.87
N ALA A 9 8.65 -11.59 4.83
CA ALA A 9 9.87 -12.36 5.00
C ALA A 9 11.05 -11.53 5.55
N ASN A 10 11.05 -10.21 5.35
CA ASN A 10 12.09 -9.30 5.82
C ASN A 10 11.65 -8.57 7.10
N LYS A 11 11.93 -9.18 8.25
CA LYS A 11 11.59 -8.63 9.57
C LYS A 11 12.14 -7.21 9.80
N GLN A 12 13.35 -6.93 9.32
CA GLN A 12 13.96 -5.61 9.45
C GLN A 12 13.14 -4.57 8.68
N ALA A 13 12.83 -4.83 7.42
CA ALA A 13 12.01 -3.94 6.61
C ALA A 13 10.60 -3.73 7.21
N MET A 14 10.00 -4.78 7.78
CA MET A 14 8.69 -4.67 8.45
C MET A 14 8.77 -3.79 9.71
N ASN A 15 9.80 -3.97 10.54
CA ASN A 15 10.00 -3.14 11.74
C ASN A 15 10.24 -1.67 11.35
N THR A 16 11.13 -1.42 10.38
CA THR A 16 11.40 -0.06 9.88
C THR A 16 10.13 0.57 9.28
N LEU A 17 9.28 -0.20 8.61
CA LEU A 17 7.99 0.30 8.12
C LEU A 17 7.11 0.76 9.30
N GLY A 18 6.99 -0.05 10.35
CA GLY A 18 6.23 0.29 11.55
C GLY A 18 6.76 1.58 12.21
N GLU A 19 8.06 1.63 12.48
CA GLU A 19 8.70 2.81 13.10
C GLU A 19 8.49 4.10 12.30
N ARG A 20 8.55 4.03 10.96
CA ARG A 20 8.35 5.19 10.09
C ARG A 20 6.88 5.62 10.05
N LEU A 21 5.94 4.69 10.17
CA LEU A 21 4.51 5.02 10.27
C LEU A 21 4.17 5.64 11.64
N ASP A 22 4.74 5.13 12.73
CA ASP A 22 4.57 5.71 14.07
C ASP A 22 5.15 7.14 14.14
N GLN A 23 6.27 7.39 13.45
CA GLN A 23 6.83 8.73 13.28
C GLN A 23 5.88 9.66 12.52
N LEU A 24 5.25 9.16 11.45
CA LEU A 24 4.31 9.93 10.63
C LEU A 24 3.04 10.31 11.40
N GLU A 25 2.57 9.45 12.30
CA GLU A 25 1.39 9.73 13.15
C GLU A 25 1.57 11.03 13.96
N ARG A 26 2.80 11.31 14.42
CA ARG A 26 3.10 12.59 15.09
C ARG A 26 2.98 13.80 14.17
N GLN A 27 3.25 13.64 12.87
CA GLN A 27 3.11 14.73 11.90
C GLN A 27 1.64 15.05 11.60
N LEU A 28 0.75 14.05 11.74
CA LEU A 28 -0.70 14.25 11.59
C LEU A 28 -1.30 15.15 12.69
N ALA A 29 -0.59 15.42 13.78
CA ALA A 29 -0.99 16.42 14.76
C ALA A 29 -0.92 17.87 14.23
N HIS A 30 -0.18 18.09 13.13
CA HIS A 30 0.08 19.41 12.56
C HIS A 30 -0.36 19.57 11.11
N PHE A 31 -0.54 18.47 10.38
CA PHE A 31 -0.90 18.46 8.97
C PHE A 31 -2.04 17.49 8.69
N ASP A 32 -2.93 17.85 7.77
CA ASP A 32 -3.97 16.94 7.30
C ASP A 32 -3.37 15.76 6.54
N LEU A 33 -4.07 14.62 6.58
CA LEU A 33 -3.65 13.38 5.91
C LEU A 33 -3.42 13.57 4.41
N GLU A 34 -4.23 14.42 3.77
CA GLU A 34 -4.15 14.68 2.32
C GLU A 34 -3.18 15.80 1.96
N SER A 35 -2.54 16.44 2.95
CA SER A 35 -1.53 17.47 2.71
C SER A 35 -0.37 16.92 1.88
N GLU A 36 0.22 17.79 1.06
CA GLU A 36 1.37 17.42 0.23
C GLU A 36 2.55 16.89 1.06
N THR A 37 2.72 17.41 2.29
CA THR A 37 3.73 16.97 3.24
C THR A 37 3.52 15.52 3.65
N ILE A 38 2.32 15.13 4.08
CA ILE A 38 2.02 13.76 4.50
C ILE A 38 2.08 12.79 3.33
N VAL A 39 1.52 13.18 2.18
CA VAL A 39 1.57 12.36 0.95
C VAL A 39 3.01 12.13 0.51
N SER A 40 3.87 13.14 0.57
CA SER A 40 5.30 13.01 0.24
C SER A 40 6.05 12.14 1.24
N ALA A 41 5.73 12.23 2.53
CA ALA A 41 6.30 11.36 3.55
C ALA A 41 5.92 9.88 3.33
N LEU A 42 4.64 9.59 3.08
CA LEU A 42 4.17 8.25 2.72
C LEU A 42 4.86 7.72 1.45
N ALA A 43 5.01 8.57 0.44
CA ALA A 43 5.74 8.22 -0.78
C ALA A 43 7.21 7.87 -0.51
N GLY A 44 7.86 8.62 0.39
CA GLY A 44 9.22 8.35 0.85
C GLY A 44 9.33 6.99 1.55
N ILE A 45 8.41 6.68 2.47
CA ILE A 45 8.37 5.38 3.16
C ILE A 45 8.27 4.22 2.16
N TYR A 46 7.42 4.35 1.13
CA TYR A 46 7.34 3.35 0.07
C TYR A 46 8.67 3.17 -0.67
N VAL A 47 9.33 4.26 -1.07
CA VAL A 47 10.59 4.23 -1.83
C VAL A 47 11.72 3.62 -1.00
N ASP A 48 11.81 4.00 0.28
CA ASP A 48 12.91 3.59 1.15
C ASP A 48 12.76 2.15 1.63
N VAL A 49 11.54 1.72 1.96
CA VAL A 49 11.32 0.45 2.68
C VAL A 49 10.77 -0.64 1.77
N VAL A 50 9.82 -0.31 0.89
CA VAL A 50 9.06 -1.31 0.14
C VAL A 50 9.63 -1.53 -1.27
N SER A 51 9.91 -0.44 -1.99
CA SER A 51 10.41 -0.50 -3.37
C SER A 51 11.71 -1.30 -3.55
N PRO A 52 12.67 -1.34 -2.61
CA PRO A 52 13.92 -2.09 -2.79
C PRO A 52 13.75 -3.61 -2.66
N LEU A 53 12.63 -4.08 -2.10
CA LEU A 53 12.40 -5.51 -1.85
C LEU A 53 12.15 -6.31 -3.13
N GLY A 54 11.87 -5.66 -4.26
CA GLY A 54 11.63 -6.35 -5.52
C GLY A 54 11.69 -5.45 -6.76
N PRO A 55 11.37 -6.02 -7.93
CA PRO A 55 11.25 -5.24 -9.15
C PRO A 55 10.24 -4.11 -8.97
N ARG A 56 10.55 -2.94 -9.53
CA ARG A 56 9.65 -1.78 -9.45
C ARG A 56 8.33 -2.07 -10.14
N ILE A 57 7.23 -1.70 -9.48
CA ILE A 57 5.90 -1.74 -10.09
C ILE A 57 5.89 -0.74 -11.25
N GLN A 58 5.59 -1.23 -12.44
CA GLN A 58 5.47 -0.38 -13.63
C GLN A 58 4.12 0.34 -13.58
N VAL A 59 4.18 1.67 -13.51
CA VAL A 59 3.01 2.55 -13.59
C VAL A 59 3.03 3.22 -14.95
N THR A 60 1.99 2.99 -15.74
CA THR A 60 1.86 3.49 -17.12
C THR A 60 0.69 4.46 -17.21
N GLY A 61 0.78 5.42 -18.12
CA GLY A 61 -0.20 6.49 -18.29
C GLY A 61 0.37 7.64 -19.12
N SER A 62 -0.26 8.81 -19.05
CA SER A 62 0.24 10.02 -19.72
C SER A 62 1.62 10.42 -19.16
N PRO A 63 2.68 10.47 -19.98
CA PRO A 63 4.02 10.84 -19.52
C PRO A 63 4.07 12.25 -18.92
N ALA A 64 3.34 13.21 -19.51
CA ALA A 64 3.30 14.59 -19.01
C ALA A 64 2.72 14.68 -17.59
N ILE A 65 1.73 13.84 -17.27
CA ILE A 65 1.13 13.78 -15.93
C ILE A 65 2.08 13.05 -14.95
N LEU A 66 2.70 11.96 -15.39
CA LEU A 66 3.60 11.16 -14.56
C LEU A 66 4.94 11.84 -14.26
N GLN A 67 5.32 12.88 -15.01
CA GLN A 67 6.46 13.73 -14.69
C GLN A 67 6.21 14.65 -13.49
N ASN A 68 4.95 14.93 -13.14
CA ASN A 68 4.62 15.75 -11.98
C ASN A 68 4.99 15.01 -10.67
N THR A 69 5.81 15.65 -9.84
CA THR A 69 6.34 15.10 -8.59
C THR A 69 5.23 14.82 -7.56
N GLN A 70 4.21 15.67 -7.46
CA GLN A 70 3.07 15.47 -6.58
C GLN A 70 2.25 14.25 -7.01
N VAL A 71 2.09 14.05 -8.32
CA VAL A 71 1.41 12.86 -8.86
C VAL A 71 2.22 11.61 -8.52
N GLN A 72 3.53 11.63 -8.70
CA GLN A 72 4.39 10.50 -8.31
C GLN A 72 4.29 10.19 -6.81
N ALA A 73 4.24 11.22 -5.96
CA ALA A 73 4.07 11.05 -4.52
C ALA A 73 2.72 10.37 -4.21
N LYS A 74 1.62 10.87 -4.78
CA LYS A 74 0.28 10.27 -4.65
C LYS A 74 0.27 8.80 -5.10
N VAL A 75 0.87 8.48 -6.24
CA VAL A 75 0.98 7.10 -6.74
C VAL A 75 1.69 6.20 -5.72
N ARG A 76 2.85 6.63 -5.21
CA ARG A 76 3.65 5.84 -4.25
C ARG A 76 2.93 5.69 -2.90
N ALA A 77 2.30 6.75 -2.40
CA ALA A 77 1.50 6.70 -1.18
C ALA A 77 0.32 5.69 -1.33
N THR A 78 -0.36 5.70 -2.47
CA THR A 78 -1.43 4.73 -2.77
C THR A 78 -0.89 3.30 -2.89
N LEU A 79 0.29 3.10 -3.49
CA LEU A 79 0.93 1.79 -3.53
C LEU A 79 1.26 1.28 -2.12
N LEU A 80 1.71 2.15 -1.21
CA LEU A 80 1.92 1.83 0.19
C LEU A 80 0.62 1.36 0.87
N ALA A 81 -0.49 2.08 0.65
CA ALA A 81 -1.80 1.67 1.15
C ALA A 81 -2.23 0.29 0.61
N GLY A 82 -1.98 0.02 -0.68
CA GLY A 82 -2.22 -1.29 -1.28
C GLY A 82 -1.39 -2.41 -0.64
N ILE A 83 -0.14 -2.14 -0.28
CA ILE A 83 0.71 -3.08 0.45
C ILE A 83 0.20 -3.32 1.86
N ARG A 84 -0.27 -2.27 2.56
CA ARG A 84 -0.89 -2.43 3.89
C ARG A 84 -2.18 -3.26 3.84
N ALA A 85 -3.00 -3.08 2.81
CA ALA A 85 -4.17 -3.92 2.58
C ALA A 85 -3.80 -5.37 2.26
N ALA A 86 -2.71 -5.58 1.50
CA ALA A 86 -2.18 -6.91 1.24
C ALA A 86 -1.69 -7.62 2.52
N VAL A 87 -1.00 -6.88 3.41
CA VAL A 87 -0.60 -7.38 4.73
C VAL A 87 -1.82 -7.76 5.55
N LEU A 88 -2.85 -6.89 5.59
CA LEU A 88 -4.10 -7.19 6.29
C LEU A 88 -4.73 -8.48 5.79
N TRP A 89 -4.80 -8.64 4.45
CA TRP A 89 -5.40 -9.81 3.83
C TRP A 89 -4.70 -11.09 4.29
N GLN A 90 -3.36 -11.14 4.36
CA GLN A 90 -2.65 -12.28 4.94
C GLN A 90 -2.96 -12.48 6.43
N GLN A 91 -2.97 -11.40 7.23
CA GLN A 91 -3.24 -11.45 8.67
C GLN A 91 -4.62 -12.02 9.00
N VAL A 92 -5.62 -11.76 8.18
CA VAL A 92 -6.99 -12.29 8.34
C VAL A 92 -7.21 -13.64 7.64
N GLY A 93 -6.14 -14.34 7.26
CA GLY A 93 -6.20 -15.69 6.68
C GLY A 93 -6.35 -15.77 5.16
N GLY A 94 -6.25 -14.64 4.46
CA GLY A 94 -6.20 -14.60 3.00
C GLY A 94 -4.92 -15.26 2.45
N SER A 95 -5.03 -15.92 1.30
CA SER A 95 -3.89 -16.55 0.62
C SER A 95 -4.17 -16.76 -0.87
N ARG A 96 -3.14 -17.05 -1.68
CA ARG A 96 -3.31 -17.28 -3.13
C ARG A 96 -4.29 -18.43 -3.40
N LEU A 97 -4.19 -19.52 -2.63
CA LEU A 97 -5.09 -20.67 -2.72
C LEU A 97 -6.50 -20.30 -2.24
N GLN A 98 -6.62 -19.57 -1.13
CA GLN A 98 -7.90 -19.09 -0.64
C GLN A 98 -8.63 -18.25 -1.69
N LEU A 99 -7.93 -17.34 -2.37
CA LEU A 99 -8.50 -16.52 -3.45
C LEU A 99 -8.96 -17.35 -4.64
N MET A 100 -8.17 -18.36 -5.04
CA MET A 100 -8.52 -19.26 -6.14
C MET A 100 -9.78 -20.07 -5.83
N PHE A 101 -9.85 -20.71 -4.66
CA PHE A 101 -10.96 -21.58 -4.30
C PHE A 101 -12.21 -20.83 -3.80
N SER A 102 -12.04 -19.61 -3.27
CA SER A 102 -13.14 -18.79 -2.73
C SER A 102 -13.59 -17.66 -3.66
N ARG A 103 -13.15 -17.63 -4.92
CA ARG A 103 -13.40 -16.52 -5.86
C ARG A 103 -14.88 -16.11 -5.94
N ASN A 104 -15.78 -17.08 -6.12
CA ASN A 104 -17.23 -16.82 -6.19
C ASN A 104 -17.80 -16.32 -4.87
N ARG A 105 -17.31 -16.83 -3.73
CA ARG A 105 -17.73 -16.37 -2.39
C ARG A 105 -17.34 -14.92 -2.17
N LEU A 106 -16.09 -14.57 -2.47
CA LEU A 106 -15.57 -13.20 -2.35
C LEU A 106 -16.33 -12.23 -3.26
N PHE A 107 -16.61 -12.64 -4.50
CA PHE A 107 -17.38 -11.83 -5.44
C PHE A 107 -18.81 -11.55 -4.95
N LYS A 108 -19.54 -12.58 -4.50
CA LYS A 108 -20.88 -12.41 -3.92
C LYS A 108 -20.85 -11.50 -2.69
N GLN A 109 -19.86 -11.67 -1.82
CA GLN A 109 -19.74 -10.81 -0.64
C GLN A 109 -19.46 -9.35 -1.02
N ALA A 110 -18.61 -9.10 -2.02
CA ALA A 110 -18.38 -7.75 -2.52
C ALA A 110 -19.65 -7.12 -3.11
N GLN A 111 -20.43 -7.88 -3.89
CA GLN A 111 -21.73 -7.42 -4.41
C GLN A 111 -22.71 -7.09 -3.28
N ASN A 112 -22.79 -7.95 -2.26
CA ASN A 112 -23.64 -7.71 -1.10
C ASN A 112 -23.25 -6.41 -0.39
N ILE A 113 -21.95 -6.16 -0.17
CA ILE A 113 -21.48 -4.92 0.47
C ILE A 113 -21.89 -3.70 -0.36
N VAL A 114 -21.66 -3.73 -1.69
CA VAL A 114 -22.04 -2.62 -2.58
C VAL A 114 -23.54 -2.39 -2.61
N ALA A 115 -24.36 -3.44 -2.51
CA ALA A 115 -25.82 -3.32 -2.50
C ALA A 115 -26.39 -2.79 -1.17
N HIS A 116 -25.61 -2.76 -0.09
CA HIS A 116 -26.02 -2.29 1.24
C HIS A 116 -25.35 -0.99 1.67
N CYS A 117 -24.60 -0.35 0.76
CA CYS A 117 -24.11 1.03 0.91
C CYS A 117 -25.10 2.01 0.26
#